data_AF-A1RA87-F1
#
_entry.id   AF-A1RA87-F1
#
_cell.length_a   1.000
_cell.length_b   1.000
_cell.length_c   1.000
_cell.angle_alpha   90.00
_cell.angle_beta   90.00
_cell.angle_gamma   90.00
#
_symmetry.space_group_name_H-M   'P 1'
#
loop_
_entity.id
_entity.type
_entity.pdbx_description
1 polymer ?
#
loop_
_entity_poly.entity_id
_entity_poly.type
_entity_poly.pdbx_seq_one_letter_code
_entity_poly.pdbx_strand_id
1 'polypeptide(L)'
;MMTGTRISGVEVDNGLQRLRTEAFAQGGLGFGAEAIISHTIIHQAWSRRTEDILQNGVWGFIHSFQDFSVESMDYWLKDIRRSSYVPGVGTWTSCKVYLYPDSEGKLETFDAEVLRPAQETTIPDRPADALTLFQDLKAFPRTLDNIPQWMWTVFRAESVTPPIYNPQLNTVEWANKRLPVTENGTDFSVEPEIIDPSKEPGVFAKIGRKLFGG
;
A
#
# COMPACT_ATOMS: atom_id res chain seq x y z
N MET A 1 -8.97 -3.96 17.71
CA MET A 1 -8.79 -4.46 16.33
C MET A 1 -8.80 -3.25 15.41
N MET A 2 -7.86 -3.13 14.47
CA MET A 2 -7.98 -2.13 13.41
C MET A 2 -9.13 -2.52 12.50
N THR A 3 -10.03 -1.58 12.21
CA THR A 3 -11.16 -1.81 11.30
C THR A 3 -10.69 -1.59 9.87
N GLY A 4 -10.81 -2.62 9.02
CA GLY A 4 -10.52 -2.49 7.59
C GLY A 4 -11.64 -1.78 6.85
N THR A 5 -11.31 -1.12 5.75
CA THR A 5 -12.28 -0.53 4.84
C THR A 5 -12.62 -1.54 3.75
N ARG A 6 -13.89 -1.91 3.62
CA ARG A 6 -14.33 -2.76 2.50
C ARG A 6 -14.34 -1.92 1.21
N ILE A 7 -13.65 -2.40 0.19
CA ILE A 7 -13.71 -1.82 -1.16
C ILE A 7 -14.63 -2.71 -2.02
N SER A 8 -15.44 -2.08 -2.86
CA SER A 8 -16.37 -2.72 -3.79
C SER A 8 -16.39 -1.96 -5.12
N GLY A 9 -16.74 -2.63 -6.20
CA GLY A 9 -16.78 -2.06 -7.54
C GLY A 9 -16.57 -3.14 -8.60
N VAL A 10 -16.89 -2.84 -9.86
CA VAL A 10 -16.84 -3.81 -10.95
C VAL A 10 -15.43 -4.39 -11.13
N GLU A 11 -14.40 -3.56 -10.96
CA GLU A 11 -12.99 -3.96 -11.06
C GLU A 11 -12.57 -4.86 -9.89
N VAL A 12 -13.14 -4.64 -8.70
CA VAL A 12 -12.92 -5.50 -7.53
C VAL A 12 -13.61 -6.84 -7.73
N ASP A 13 -14.87 -6.84 -8.15
CA ASP A 13 -15.67 -8.06 -8.33
C ASP A 13 -15.08 -8.95 -9.43
N ASN A 14 -14.64 -8.37 -10.55
CA ASN A 14 -13.95 -9.08 -11.62
C ASN A 14 -12.63 -9.72 -11.15
N GLY A 15 -11.84 -9.00 -10.35
CA GLY A 15 -10.60 -9.52 -9.79
C GLY A 15 -10.84 -10.66 -8.79
N LEU A 16 -11.81 -10.51 -7.90
CA LEU A 16 -12.24 -11.55 -6.96
C LEU A 16 -12.73 -12.80 -7.69
N GLN A 17 -13.52 -12.65 -8.76
CA GLN A 17 -14.00 -13.78 -9.56
C GLN A 17 -12.84 -14.53 -10.24
N ARG A 18 -11.87 -13.80 -10.81
CA ARG A 18 -10.69 -14.39 -11.45
C ARG A 18 -9.85 -15.14 -10.42
N LEU A 19 -9.55 -14.52 -9.28
CA LEU A 19 -8.80 -15.15 -8.19
C LEU A 19 -9.51 -16.38 -7.63
N ARG A 20 -10.84 -16.33 -7.46
CA ARG A 20 -11.62 -17.50 -7.04
C ARG A 20 -11.49 -18.65 -8.05
N THR A 21 -11.62 -18.35 -9.34
CA THR A 21 -11.53 -19.36 -10.41
C THR A 21 -10.15 -20.02 -10.42
N GLU A 22 -9.10 -19.23 -10.25
CA GLU A 22 -7.72 -19.71 -10.20
C GLU A 22 -7.43 -20.51 -8.92
N ALA A 23 -7.86 -19.99 -7.76
CA ALA A 23 -7.59 -20.58 -6.45
C ALA A 23 -8.17 -21.98 -6.27
N PHE A 24 -9.42 -22.18 -6.70
CA PHE A 24 -10.19 -23.40 -6.44
C PHE A 24 -10.21 -24.37 -7.62
N ALA A 25 -9.55 -24.04 -8.74
CA ALA A 25 -9.34 -24.99 -9.83
C ALA A 25 -8.43 -26.16 -9.41
N GLN A 26 -8.47 -27.25 -10.16
CA GLN A 26 -7.55 -28.38 -9.94
C GLN A 26 -6.09 -27.91 -10.08
N GLY A 27 -5.30 -28.09 -9.02
CA GLY A 27 -3.93 -27.55 -8.96
C GLY A 27 -3.89 -26.04 -8.74
N GLY A 28 -4.95 -25.44 -8.19
CA GLY A 28 -4.93 -24.11 -7.60
C GLY A 28 -4.52 -24.16 -6.13
N LEU A 29 -4.07 -23.03 -5.60
CA LEU A 29 -3.58 -22.87 -4.23
C LEU A 29 -4.53 -23.44 -3.16
N GLY A 30 -5.84 -23.27 -3.34
CA GLY A 30 -6.87 -23.73 -2.41
C GLY A 30 -7.76 -24.83 -2.99
N PHE A 31 -7.24 -25.69 -3.86
CA PHE A 31 -8.02 -26.81 -4.38
C PHE A 31 -8.55 -27.69 -3.23
N GLY A 32 -9.88 -27.77 -3.09
CA GLY A 32 -10.55 -28.48 -2.01
C GLY A 32 -10.56 -27.75 -0.65
N ALA A 33 -10.21 -26.46 -0.61
CA ALA A 33 -10.33 -25.61 0.57
C ALA A 33 -11.73 -24.99 0.69
N GLU A 34 -12.12 -24.68 1.92
CA GLU A 34 -13.40 -24.02 2.25
C GLU A 34 -13.30 -22.50 2.15
N ALA A 35 -12.10 -21.95 2.41
CA ALA A 35 -11.84 -20.51 2.30
C ALA A 35 -10.34 -20.25 2.17
N ILE A 36 -9.99 -19.11 1.58
CA ILE A 36 -8.63 -18.56 1.57
C ILE A 36 -8.71 -17.10 2.02
N ILE A 37 -7.80 -16.71 2.89
CA ILE A 37 -7.55 -15.32 3.23
C ILE A 37 -6.12 -14.98 2.86
N SER A 38 -5.94 -14.17 1.82
CA SER A 38 -4.64 -13.65 1.46
C SER A 38 -4.41 -12.30 2.14
N HIS A 39 -3.38 -12.24 2.99
CA HIS A 39 -2.90 -11.01 3.61
C HIS A 39 -1.76 -10.46 2.78
N THR A 40 -1.91 -9.23 2.27
CA THR A 40 -0.88 -8.57 1.45
C THR A 40 -0.52 -7.22 2.04
N ILE A 41 0.78 -6.97 2.19
CA ILE A 41 1.37 -5.64 2.38
C ILE A 41 1.95 -5.24 1.04
N ILE A 42 1.60 -4.04 0.59
CA ILE A 42 2.01 -3.54 -0.72
C ILE A 42 2.51 -2.10 -0.59
N HIS A 43 3.77 -1.92 -0.98
CA HIS A 43 4.41 -0.64 -1.19
C HIS A 43 4.88 -0.53 -2.63
N GLN A 44 5.28 0.67 -3.05
CA GLN A 44 5.77 0.90 -4.41
C GLN A 44 6.97 0.02 -4.79
N ALA A 45 7.91 -0.20 -3.88
CA ALA A 45 9.17 -0.91 -4.15
C ALA A 45 9.21 -2.33 -3.56
N TRP A 46 8.24 -2.70 -2.73
CA TRP A 46 8.26 -3.94 -1.98
C TRP A 46 6.85 -4.41 -1.66
N SER A 47 6.62 -5.72 -1.74
CA SER A 47 5.38 -6.34 -1.29
C SER A 47 5.68 -7.64 -0.57
N ARG A 48 4.81 -7.99 0.39
CA ARG A 48 4.82 -9.27 1.09
C ARG A 48 3.41 -9.82 1.15
N ARG A 49 3.29 -11.12 0.94
CA ARG A 49 2.01 -11.82 0.97
C ARG A 49 2.10 -13.10 1.78
N THR A 50 1.02 -13.46 2.44
CA THR A 50 0.82 -14.74 3.15
C THR A 50 -0.63 -15.18 3.07
N GLU A 51 -0.89 -16.47 3.01
CA GLU A 51 -2.23 -17.03 2.91
C GLU A 51 -2.59 -17.93 4.10
N ASP A 52 -3.73 -17.65 4.71
CA ASP A 52 -4.41 -18.59 5.60
C ASP A 52 -5.44 -19.35 4.78
N ILE A 53 -5.40 -20.68 4.82
CA ILE A 53 -6.31 -21.56 4.07
C ILE A 53 -7.10 -22.39 5.08
N LEU A 54 -8.42 -22.41 4.92
CA LEU A 54 -9.33 -23.23 5.70
C LEU A 54 -9.57 -24.55 4.99
N GLN A 55 -9.21 -25.66 5.63
CA GLN A 55 -9.48 -26.99 5.10
C GLN A 55 -9.89 -27.94 6.22
N ASN A 56 -11.00 -28.66 6.02
CA ASN A 56 -11.58 -29.55 7.02
C ASN A 56 -11.82 -28.85 8.37
N GLY A 57 -12.30 -27.61 8.33
CA GLY A 57 -12.56 -26.78 9.51
C GLY A 57 -11.31 -26.25 10.25
N VAL A 58 -10.10 -26.44 9.72
CA VAL A 58 -8.85 -25.98 10.34
C VAL A 58 -8.18 -24.91 9.47
N TRP A 59 -7.89 -23.75 10.06
CA TRP A 59 -7.06 -22.72 9.44
C TRP A 59 -5.59 -23.08 9.55
N GLY A 60 -4.87 -22.99 8.44
CA GLY A 60 -3.42 -23.19 8.42
C GLY A 60 -2.74 -22.50 7.26
N PHE A 61 -1.44 -22.30 7.41
CA PHE A 61 -0.55 -21.92 6.32
C PHE A 61 -0.18 -23.18 5.54
N ILE A 62 -0.52 -23.26 4.25
CA ILE A 62 -0.03 -24.35 3.41
C ILE A 62 1.33 -23.93 2.85
N HIS A 63 2.39 -24.70 3.12
CA HIS A 63 3.62 -24.67 2.34
C HIS A 63 3.36 -25.31 0.97
N SER A 64 2.59 -24.61 0.15
CA SER A 64 2.29 -24.96 -1.24
C SER A 64 3.33 -24.27 -2.12
N PHE A 65 3.83 -24.96 -3.16
CA PHE A 65 4.62 -24.31 -4.22
C PHE A 65 3.74 -23.55 -5.23
N GLN A 66 2.42 -23.70 -5.13
CA GLN A 66 1.45 -22.89 -5.87
C GLN A 66 1.22 -21.57 -5.15
N ASP A 67 1.17 -20.52 -5.94
CA ASP A 67 0.84 -19.15 -5.55
C ASP A 67 -0.13 -18.60 -6.61
N PHE A 68 -0.81 -17.50 -6.30
CA PHE A 68 -1.56 -16.77 -7.29
C PHE A 68 -0.64 -16.26 -8.40
N SER A 69 -1.15 -16.24 -9.62
CA SER A 69 -0.50 -15.59 -10.73
C SER A 69 -0.31 -14.10 -10.44
N VAL A 70 0.85 -13.58 -10.83
CA VAL A 70 1.22 -12.15 -10.64
C VAL A 70 0.18 -11.24 -11.31
N GLU A 71 -0.36 -11.65 -12.44
CA GLU A 71 -1.41 -10.88 -13.12
C GLU A 71 -2.72 -10.86 -12.31
N SER A 72 -3.18 -12.01 -11.84
CA SER A 72 -4.46 -12.09 -11.13
C SER A 72 -4.43 -11.34 -9.81
N MET A 73 -3.31 -11.42 -9.07
CA MET A 73 -3.17 -10.84 -7.74
C MET A 73 -2.44 -9.49 -7.77
N ASP A 74 -1.16 -9.47 -8.14
CA ASP A 74 -0.30 -8.30 -7.93
C ASP A 74 -0.70 -7.11 -8.80
N TYR A 75 -0.95 -7.34 -10.09
CA TYR A 75 -1.33 -6.25 -11.00
C TYR A 75 -2.71 -5.70 -10.64
N TRP A 76 -3.66 -6.59 -10.36
CA TRP A 76 -4.98 -6.19 -9.87
C TRP A 76 -4.91 -5.36 -8.59
N LEU A 77 -4.20 -5.83 -7.55
CA LEU A 77 -4.06 -5.08 -6.31
C LEU A 77 -3.36 -3.74 -6.52
N LYS A 78 -2.35 -3.66 -7.41
CA LYS A 78 -1.69 -2.39 -7.77
C LYS A 78 -2.66 -1.42 -8.43
N ASP A 79 -3.53 -1.89 -9.32
CA ASP A 79 -4.51 -1.04 -10.00
C ASP A 79 -5.64 -0.60 -9.06
N ILE A 80 -6.14 -1.49 -8.20
CA ILE A 80 -7.09 -1.12 -7.14
C ILE A 80 -6.44 -0.11 -6.18
N ARG A 81 -5.18 -0.31 -5.81
CA ARG A 81 -4.45 0.62 -4.94
C ARG A 81 -4.30 1.99 -5.57
N ARG A 82 -3.94 2.03 -6.85
CA ARG A 82 -3.77 3.27 -7.62
C ARG A 82 -5.10 4.04 -7.75
N SER A 83 -6.17 3.35 -8.13
CA SER A 83 -7.51 3.94 -8.27
C SER A 83 -8.13 4.35 -6.92
N SER A 84 -7.65 3.78 -5.81
CA SER A 84 -8.04 4.18 -4.45
C SER A 84 -7.30 5.43 -3.94
N TYR A 85 -6.34 5.96 -4.70
CA TYR A 85 -5.56 7.11 -4.28
C TYR A 85 -6.42 8.37 -4.21
N VAL A 86 -6.24 9.14 -3.15
CA VAL A 86 -6.82 10.47 -3.00
C VAL A 86 -5.69 11.48 -2.77
N PRO A 87 -5.54 12.51 -3.61
CA PRO A 87 -4.50 13.53 -3.46
C PRO A 87 -4.42 14.11 -2.06
N GLY A 88 -3.25 14.03 -1.45
CA GLY A 88 -2.99 14.54 -0.10
C GLY A 88 -3.45 13.65 1.04
N VAL A 89 -4.34 12.68 0.81
CA VAL A 89 -4.75 11.68 1.82
C VAL A 89 -3.90 10.41 1.71
N GLY A 90 -3.59 9.98 0.49
CA GLY A 90 -2.86 8.75 0.22
C GLY A 90 -3.73 7.62 -0.32
N THR A 91 -3.23 6.41 -0.19
CA THR A 91 -3.94 5.14 -0.48
C THR A 91 -3.65 4.15 0.64
N TRP A 92 -4.24 2.96 0.59
CA TRP A 92 -4.04 1.91 1.58
C TRP A 92 -2.65 1.23 1.45
N THR A 93 -2.16 0.60 2.52
CA THR A 93 -0.83 -0.05 2.61
C THR A 93 -0.91 -1.56 2.69
N SER A 94 -1.96 -2.10 3.31
CA SER A 94 -2.20 -3.54 3.35
C SER A 94 -3.65 -3.89 3.07
N CYS A 95 -3.89 -5.14 2.71
CA CYS A 95 -5.21 -5.64 2.44
C CYS A 95 -5.37 -7.12 2.82
N LYS A 96 -6.63 -7.52 2.93
CA LYS A 96 -7.07 -8.90 3.05
C LYS A 96 -8.01 -9.22 1.90
N VAL A 97 -7.66 -10.22 1.11
CA VAL A 97 -8.50 -10.78 0.07
C VAL A 97 -9.13 -12.05 0.61
N TYR A 98 -10.44 -12.05 0.73
CA TYR A 98 -11.21 -13.22 1.18
C TYR A 98 -11.80 -13.91 -0.04
N LEU A 99 -11.53 -15.20 -0.18
CA LEU A 99 -12.03 -16.03 -1.26
C LEU A 99 -12.76 -17.25 -0.67
N TYR A 100 -13.88 -17.59 -1.29
CA TYR A 100 -14.72 -18.73 -0.96
C TYR A 100 -15.10 -19.45 -2.25
N PRO A 101 -15.22 -20.79 -2.26
CA PRO A 101 -15.54 -21.53 -3.47
C PRO A 101 -16.94 -21.19 -4.02
N ASP A 102 -17.92 -21.09 -3.12
CA ASP A 102 -19.34 -21.00 -3.48
C ASP A 102 -20.00 -19.66 -3.15
N SER A 103 -19.23 -18.66 -2.75
CA SER A 103 -19.75 -17.32 -2.45
C SER A 103 -18.88 -16.20 -3.00
N GLU A 104 -19.39 -14.98 -2.93
CA GLU A 104 -18.61 -13.81 -3.28
C GLU A 104 -17.50 -13.57 -2.26
N GLY A 105 -16.31 -13.31 -2.78
CA GLY A 105 -15.20 -12.85 -1.97
C GLY A 105 -15.40 -11.41 -1.48
N LYS A 106 -14.41 -10.90 -0.77
CA LYS A 106 -14.35 -9.47 -0.42
C LYS A 106 -12.91 -9.00 -0.32
N LEU A 107 -12.71 -7.71 -0.57
CA LEU A 107 -11.47 -7.00 -0.35
C LEU A 107 -11.63 -6.03 0.83
N GLU A 108 -10.79 -6.20 1.84
CA GLU A 108 -10.67 -5.25 2.95
C GLU A 108 -9.28 -4.62 2.92
N THR A 109 -9.19 -3.30 3.03
CA THR A 109 -7.93 -2.55 2.98
C THR A 109 -7.67 -1.77 4.26
N PHE A 110 -6.40 -1.50 4.53
CA PHE A 110 -5.92 -0.90 5.77
C PHE A 110 -4.84 0.13 5.46
N ASP A 111 -4.95 1.30 6.08
CA ASP A 111 -3.92 2.34 6.07
C ASP A 111 -2.87 2.12 7.18
N ALA A 112 -2.41 0.88 7.26
CA ALA A 112 -1.38 0.41 8.18
C ALA A 112 -0.77 -0.87 7.62
N GLU A 113 0.45 -1.20 8.06
CA GLU A 113 0.99 -2.54 7.85
C GLU A 113 0.39 -3.50 8.87
N VAL A 114 -0.64 -4.24 8.46
CA VAL A 114 -1.23 -5.30 9.30
C VAL A 114 -0.39 -6.55 9.14
N LEU A 115 0.61 -6.67 10.02
CA LEU A 115 1.72 -7.63 9.88
C LEU A 115 1.42 -9.07 10.33
N ARG A 116 0.23 -9.42 10.85
CA ARG A 116 0.00 -10.78 11.37
C ARG A 116 -1.34 -11.45 11.04
N PRO A 117 -1.34 -12.80 10.91
CA PRO A 117 -2.45 -13.66 11.32
C PRO A 117 -2.47 -13.85 12.85
N ALA A 118 -3.52 -14.46 13.40
CA ALA A 118 -3.78 -14.55 14.84
C ALA A 118 -2.78 -15.39 15.69
N GLN A 119 -1.61 -15.77 15.17
CA GLN A 119 -0.61 -16.62 15.86
C GLN A 119 0.78 -15.97 15.94
N GLU A 120 1.50 -16.24 17.03
CA GLU A 120 2.87 -15.75 17.27
C GLU A 120 3.88 -16.45 16.35
N THR A 121 4.84 -15.69 15.82
CA THR A 121 5.97 -16.22 15.03
C THR A 121 7.29 -15.66 15.57
N THR A 122 8.42 -16.29 15.23
CA THR A 122 9.77 -15.93 15.69
C THR A 122 10.48 -14.88 14.84
N ILE A 123 9.86 -14.39 13.76
CA ILE A 123 10.43 -13.36 12.89
C ILE A 123 10.08 -11.99 13.48
N PRO A 124 11.05 -11.12 13.79
CA PRO A 124 10.76 -9.81 14.34
C PRO A 124 9.97 -8.98 13.33
N ASP A 125 8.71 -8.71 13.67
CA ASP A 125 7.82 -7.81 12.94
C ASP A 125 8.39 -6.40 13.03
N ARG A 126 8.97 -5.92 11.94
CA ARG A 126 9.22 -4.49 11.74
C ARG A 126 8.42 -4.02 10.54
N PRO A 127 7.82 -2.81 10.61
CA PRO A 127 7.26 -2.19 9.43
C PRO A 127 8.35 -2.04 8.35
N ALA A 128 7.95 -1.76 7.12
CA ALA A 128 8.89 -1.41 6.06
C ALA A 128 9.84 -0.28 6.51
N ASP A 129 11.07 -0.31 6.01
CA ASP A 129 12.08 0.69 6.33
C ASP A 129 11.72 2.08 5.77
N ALA A 130 12.39 3.12 6.28
CA ALA A 130 12.12 4.49 5.87
C ALA A 130 12.30 4.70 4.36
N LEU A 131 13.21 3.98 3.70
CA LEU A 131 13.40 4.11 2.25
C LEU A 131 12.21 3.55 1.47
N THR A 132 11.67 2.41 1.88
CA THR A 132 10.47 1.81 1.28
C THR A 132 9.28 2.74 1.44
N LEU A 133 9.05 3.24 2.66
CA LEU A 133 7.99 4.22 2.93
C LEU A 133 8.21 5.54 2.17
N PHE A 134 9.46 5.96 1.99
CA PHE A 134 9.80 7.13 1.21
C PHE A 134 9.37 6.95 -0.25
N GLN A 135 9.71 5.81 -0.88
CA GLN A 135 9.27 5.55 -2.26
C GLN A 135 7.75 5.45 -2.36
N ASP A 136 7.11 4.89 -1.34
CA ASP A 136 5.66 4.77 -1.30
C ASP A 136 4.96 6.13 -1.18
N LEU A 137 5.39 6.99 -0.25
CA LEU A 137 4.91 8.37 -0.14
C LEU A 137 5.30 9.22 -1.35
N LYS A 138 6.38 8.90 -2.04
CA LYS A 138 6.71 9.55 -3.30
C LYS A 138 5.72 9.16 -4.41
N ALA A 139 5.22 7.93 -4.42
CA ALA A 139 4.24 7.46 -5.42
C ALA A 139 2.80 7.86 -5.09
N PHE A 140 2.44 7.81 -3.80
CA PHE A 140 1.12 8.19 -3.28
C PHE A 140 1.25 9.30 -2.20
N PRO A 141 1.54 10.54 -2.63
CA PRO A 141 1.84 11.64 -1.73
C PRO A 141 0.70 11.98 -0.78
N ARG A 142 1.10 12.32 0.45
CA ARG A 142 0.22 12.77 1.53
C ARG A 142 0.62 14.15 2.00
N THR A 143 -0.34 14.92 2.48
CA THR A 143 -0.05 16.15 3.24
C THR A 143 0.54 15.77 4.59
N LEU A 144 1.23 16.72 5.23
CA LEU A 144 1.92 16.50 6.50
C LEU A 144 1.00 15.96 7.61
N ASP A 145 -0.25 16.44 7.64
CA ASP A 145 -1.31 16.05 8.57
C ASP A 145 -1.92 14.67 8.29
N ASN A 146 -1.81 14.18 7.05
CA ASN A 146 -2.34 12.87 6.64
C ASN A 146 -1.30 11.74 6.65
N ILE A 147 -0.04 12.02 6.98
CA ILE A 147 0.96 10.96 7.20
C ILE A 147 0.65 10.26 8.53
N PRO A 148 0.38 8.94 8.53
CA PRO A 148 0.06 8.21 9.75
C PRO A 148 1.20 8.25 10.77
N GLN A 149 0.84 8.28 12.06
CA GLN A 149 1.83 8.35 13.15
C GLN A 149 2.83 7.20 13.13
N TRP A 150 2.44 6.01 12.66
CA TRP A 150 3.34 4.86 12.56
C TRP A 150 4.44 5.08 11.51
N MET A 151 4.12 5.69 10.36
CA MET A 151 5.12 6.04 9.35
C MET A 151 6.07 7.11 9.89
N TRP A 152 5.54 8.12 10.59
CA TRP A 152 6.37 9.14 11.26
C TRP A 152 7.37 8.53 12.24
N THR A 153 6.97 7.51 13.00
CA THR A 153 7.87 6.81 13.92
C THR A 153 9.04 6.17 13.16
N VAL A 154 8.81 5.54 12.02
CA VAL A 154 9.87 4.95 11.17
C VAL A 154 10.81 6.03 10.62
N PHE A 155 10.25 7.08 9.98
CA PHE A 155 11.05 8.17 9.42
C PHE A 155 11.93 8.86 10.47
N ARG A 156 11.39 9.12 11.66
CA ARG A 156 12.14 9.73 12.76
C ARG A 156 13.23 8.82 13.30
N ALA A 157 12.96 7.52 13.43
CA ALA A 157 13.94 6.55 13.90
C ALA A 157 15.15 6.47 12.95
N GLU A 158 14.94 6.66 11.66
CA GLU A 158 15.99 6.60 10.63
C GLU A 158 16.48 7.99 10.18
N SER A 159 16.02 9.08 10.81
CA SER A 159 16.38 10.47 10.46
C SER A 159 16.13 10.85 8.99
N VAL A 160 15.07 10.28 8.39
CA VAL A 160 14.67 10.54 7.00
C VAL A 160 13.52 11.55 6.98
N THR A 161 13.60 12.55 6.10
CA THR A 161 12.48 13.46 5.84
C THR A 161 11.59 12.88 4.74
N PRO A 162 10.29 12.63 4.99
CA PRO A 162 9.41 12.05 3.99
C PRO A 162 9.09 13.03 2.85
N PRO A 163 8.74 12.54 1.65
CA PRO A 163 8.12 13.34 0.60
C PRO A 163 6.77 13.87 1.07
N ILE A 164 6.47 15.14 0.79
CA ILE A 164 5.23 15.79 1.23
C ILE A 164 4.46 16.32 0.02
N TYR A 165 3.15 16.10 0.01
CA TYR A 165 2.25 16.73 -0.95
C TYR A 165 2.01 18.20 -0.61
N ASN A 166 2.19 19.08 -1.59
CA ASN A 166 1.86 20.50 -1.57
C ASN A 166 0.54 20.73 -2.36
N PRO A 167 -0.59 20.95 -1.67
CA PRO A 167 -1.88 21.16 -2.34
C PRO A 167 -1.97 22.44 -3.16
N GLN A 168 -1.16 23.47 -2.85
CA GLN A 168 -1.21 24.75 -3.57
C GLN A 168 -0.57 24.64 -4.96
N LEU A 169 0.47 23.81 -5.09
CA LEU A 169 1.17 23.59 -6.35
C LEU A 169 0.75 22.30 -7.05
N ASN A 170 -0.04 21.44 -6.37
CA ASN A 170 -0.39 20.10 -6.84
C ASN A 170 0.87 19.26 -7.15
N THR A 171 1.84 19.29 -6.24
CA THR A 171 3.11 18.59 -6.40
C THR A 171 3.51 17.82 -5.16
N VAL A 172 4.28 16.74 -5.31
CA VAL A 172 5.03 16.14 -4.21
C VAL A 172 6.43 16.72 -4.18
N GLU A 173 6.89 17.06 -2.99
CA GLU A 173 8.18 17.71 -2.75
C GLU A 173 9.08 16.82 -1.90
N TRP A 174 10.34 16.67 -2.29
CA TRP A 174 11.36 15.96 -1.52
C TRP A 174 12.75 16.43 -1.93
N ALA A 175 13.69 16.54 -0.98
CA ALA A 175 15.11 16.81 -1.26
C ALA A 175 15.37 17.91 -2.33
N ASN A 176 14.68 19.05 -2.21
CA ASN A 176 14.70 20.18 -3.15
C ASN A 176 14.25 19.84 -4.59
N LYS A 177 13.42 18.81 -4.74
CA LYS A 177 12.80 18.40 -5.99
C LYS A 177 11.29 18.39 -5.83
N ARG A 178 10.57 18.61 -6.93
CA ARG A 178 9.13 18.37 -6.98
C ARG A 178 8.68 17.71 -8.28
N LEU A 179 7.58 16.98 -8.19
CA LEU A 179 6.88 16.42 -9.34
C LEU A 179 5.38 16.70 -9.25
N PRO A 180 4.68 16.87 -10.39
CA PRO A 180 3.23 16.95 -10.42
C PRO A 180 2.56 15.71 -9.82
N VAL A 181 1.39 15.91 -9.23
CA VAL A 181 0.53 14.85 -8.74
C VAL A 181 -0.76 14.81 -9.55
N THR A 182 -1.22 13.61 -9.86
CA THR A 182 -2.46 13.33 -10.58
C THR A 182 -3.47 12.67 -9.66
N GLU A 183 -4.68 12.39 -10.17
CA GLU A 183 -5.68 11.58 -9.47
C GLU A 183 -5.23 10.15 -9.15
N ASN A 184 -4.15 9.66 -9.78
CA ASN A 184 -3.62 8.31 -9.62
C ASN A 184 -2.24 8.26 -8.93
N GLY A 185 -1.80 9.38 -8.34
CA GLY A 185 -0.49 9.51 -7.70
C GLY A 185 0.47 10.41 -8.48
N THR A 186 1.73 10.36 -8.12
CA THR A 186 2.78 11.19 -8.73
C THR A 186 3.01 10.87 -10.19
N ASP A 187 3.12 11.91 -11.02
CA ASP A 187 3.49 11.78 -12.43
C ASP A 187 5.00 11.61 -12.59
N PHE A 188 5.43 10.35 -12.76
CA PHE A 188 6.82 10.01 -13.01
C PHE A 188 7.24 10.15 -14.49
N SER A 189 6.33 10.53 -15.38
CA SER A 189 6.67 10.79 -16.79
C SER A 189 7.34 12.16 -16.99
N VAL A 190 7.22 13.04 -16.01
CA VAL A 190 7.80 14.38 -16.00
C VAL A 190 9.17 14.35 -15.31
N GLU A 191 10.11 15.16 -15.79
CA GLU A 191 11.39 15.34 -15.11
C GLU A 191 11.20 16.16 -13.81
N PRO A 192 11.84 15.76 -12.69
CA PRO A 192 11.71 16.51 -11.44
C PRO A 192 12.24 17.94 -11.55
N GLU A 193 11.40 18.92 -11.20
CA GLU A 193 11.82 20.31 -11.09
C GLU A 193 12.68 20.49 -9.84
N ILE A 194 13.81 21.21 -9.95
CA ILE A 194 14.60 21.63 -8.80
C ILE A 194 13.97 22.87 -8.17
N ILE A 195 13.62 22.77 -6.89
CA ILE A 195 13.03 23.87 -6.12
C ILE A 195 14.09 24.95 -5.91
N ASP A 196 13.82 26.15 -6.42
CA ASP A 196 14.65 27.35 -6.22
C ASP A 196 14.03 28.22 -5.12
N PRO A 197 14.60 28.25 -3.89
CA PRO A 197 14.02 28.97 -2.76
C PRO A 197 13.81 30.48 -3.01
N SER A 198 14.52 31.07 -3.98
CA SER A 198 14.37 32.49 -4.34
C SER A 198 13.10 32.79 -5.14
N LYS A 199 12.45 31.75 -5.68
CA LYS A 199 11.25 31.84 -6.54
C LYS A 199 9.99 31.30 -5.85
N GLU A 200 10.12 30.78 -4.62
CA GLU A 200 8.99 30.20 -3.88
C GLU A 200 8.03 31.27 -3.36
N PRO A 201 6.71 31.10 -3.54
CA PRO A 201 5.72 32.03 -3.02
C PRO A 201 5.66 31.99 -1.48
N GLY A 202 6.15 33.06 -0.85
CA GLY A 202 5.74 33.68 0.43
C GLY A 202 5.73 32.87 1.74
N VAL A 203 5.36 31.58 1.74
CA VAL A 203 5.15 30.76 2.94
C VAL A 203 6.34 29.82 3.20
N PHE A 204 6.96 29.27 2.15
CA PHE A 204 8.11 28.35 2.30
C PHE A 204 9.45 29.04 2.59
N ALA A 205 9.59 30.33 2.30
CA ALA A 205 10.77 31.11 2.74
C ALA A 205 10.93 31.13 4.28
N LYS A 206 9.84 30.95 5.04
CA LYS A 206 9.86 30.88 6.52
C LYS A 206 10.06 29.46 7.07
N ILE A 207 9.59 28.43 6.38
CA ILE A 207 9.73 27.03 6.83
C ILE A 207 11.12 26.48 6.45
N GLY A 208 11.64 26.82 5.27
CA GLY A 208 12.97 26.39 4.82
C GLY A 208 14.11 26.82 5.76
N ARG A 209 14.06 28.06 6.28
CA ARG A 209 15.04 28.54 7.28
C ARG A 209 14.98 27.81 8.62
N LYS A 210 13.81 27.27 9.00
CA LYS A 210 13.61 26.63 10.30
C LYS A 210 13.95 25.14 10.28
N LEU A 211 13.87 24.49 9.12
CA LEU A 211 14.17 23.06 8.94
C LEU A 211 15.56 22.76 8.37
N PHE A 212 16.17 23.67 7.60
CA PHE A 212 17.44 23.41 6.92
C PHE A 212 18.64 24.21 7.45
N GLY A 213 18.51 24.89 8.59
CA GLY A 213 19.62 25.57 9.28
C GLY A 213 20.18 26.76 8.49
N GLY A 214 19.83 27.96 8.95
CA GLY A 214 20.63 29.16 8.67
C GLY A 214 21.78 29.28 9.68
#